data_AF-A0A6A5C6X9-F1
#
_entry.id   AF-A0A6A5C6X9-F1
#
_cell.length_a   1.000
_cell.length_b   1.000
_cell.length_c   1.000
_cell.angle_alpha   90.00
_cell.angle_beta   90.00
_cell.angle_gamma   90.00
#
_symmetry.space_group_name_H-M   'P 1'
#
loop_
_entity.id
_entity.type
_entity.pdbx_description
1 polymer ?
#
loop_
_entity_poly.entity_id
_entity_poly.type
_entity_poly.pdbx_seq_one_letter_code
_entity_poly.pdbx_strand_id
1 'polypeptide(L)'
;MFKSLEFSGNNDFQLPKERPQSRSSWGLRSSTSLRDKTVKFMRRDDYRILNLGIYRKTAQLLKVLREEFENERLTYFLNPETKKEVCYEELFNLDVVLVLEDADVVEYMIHYYKKSTSKGAL
;
A
#
# COMPACT_ATOMS: atom_id res chain seq x y z
N MET A 1 -31.69 -70.43 -12.07
CA MET A 1 -31.29 -70.72 -13.46
C MET A 1 -30.67 -69.45 -14.06
N PHE A 2 -29.45 -69.58 -14.63
CA PHE A 2 -28.64 -68.57 -15.37
C PHE A 2 -28.19 -67.33 -14.56
N LYS A 3 -26.95 -66.81 -14.65
CA LYS A 3 -25.67 -67.22 -15.27
C LYS A 3 -24.57 -66.33 -14.64
N SER A 4 -23.36 -66.87 -14.56
CA SER A 4 -22.12 -66.24 -14.05
C SER A 4 -21.72 -64.94 -14.76
N LEU A 5 -20.95 -64.10 -14.06
CA LEU A 5 -19.77 -63.47 -14.67
C LEU A 5 -18.66 -63.32 -13.62
N GLU A 6 -17.62 -64.14 -13.77
CA GLU A 6 -16.31 -63.96 -13.15
C GLU A 6 -15.56 -62.88 -13.93
N PHE A 7 -14.81 -62.02 -13.23
CA PHE A 7 -13.70 -61.31 -13.85
C PHE A 7 -12.50 -61.33 -12.89
N SER A 8 -11.55 -62.18 -13.26
CA SER A 8 -10.17 -62.21 -12.78
C SER A 8 -9.38 -61.11 -13.50
N GLY A 9 -8.50 -60.43 -12.77
CA GLY A 9 -7.65 -59.38 -13.35
C GLY A 9 -6.74 -58.74 -12.32
N ASN A 10 -5.69 -59.47 -11.93
CA ASN A 10 -4.50 -58.93 -11.28
C ASN A 10 -3.96 -57.72 -12.06
N ASN A 11 -3.61 -56.63 -11.39
CA ASN A 11 -2.53 -55.76 -11.85
C ASN A 11 -1.89 -55.03 -10.68
N ASP A 12 -0.79 -55.63 -10.24
CA ASP A 12 0.26 -55.09 -9.40
C ASP A 12 0.92 -53.92 -10.16
N PHE A 13 0.54 -52.68 -9.83
CA PHE A 13 1.18 -51.49 -10.41
C PHE A 13 2.29 -51.02 -9.48
N GLN A 14 3.52 -51.40 -9.82
CA GLN A 14 4.74 -50.97 -9.15
C GLN A 14 5.67 -50.24 -10.14
N LEU A 15 6.38 -49.24 -9.59
CA LEU A 15 7.66 -48.63 -10.02
C LEU A 15 7.58 -47.37 -10.94
N PRO A 16 8.55 -46.42 -10.84
CA PRO A 16 9.96 -46.64 -10.46
C PRO A 16 10.56 -45.72 -9.37
N LYS A 17 11.61 -46.27 -8.74
CA LYS A 17 12.65 -45.58 -7.97
C LYS A 17 13.66 -44.89 -8.90
N GLU A 18 14.47 -43.99 -8.31
CA GLU A 18 15.75 -43.39 -8.78
C GLU A 18 15.64 -42.05 -9.55
N ARG A 19 16.44 -40.99 -9.34
CA ARG A 19 17.52 -40.59 -8.40
C ARG A 19 17.81 -39.06 -8.64
N PRO A 20 18.99 -38.46 -8.31
CA PRO A 20 19.18 -37.40 -7.33
C PRO A 20 19.39 -35.95 -7.89
N GLN A 21 19.51 -35.00 -6.94
CA GLN A 21 20.23 -33.71 -7.02
C GLN A 21 19.81 -32.65 -8.06
N SER A 22 19.23 -31.56 -7.54
CA SER A 22 19.78 -30.21 -7.83
C SER A 22 19.48 -29.25 -6.67
N ARG A 23 20.48 -29.08 -5.79
CA ARG A 23 20.64 -27.83 -5.03
C ARG A 23 21.10 -26.79 -6.06
N SER A 24 20.42 -25.64 -6.08
CA SER A 24 20.69 -24.37 -6.80
C SER A 24 19.41 -24.00 -7.57
N SER A 25 18.70 -22.91 -7.32
CA SER A 25 19.09 -21.65 -6.73
C SER A 25 17.82 -21.01 -6.20
N TRP A 26 17.79 -20.63 -4.91
CA TRP A 26 16.86 -19.62 -4.43
C TRP A 26 17.28 -18.28 -5.05
N GLY A 27 16.99 -18.13 -6.33
CA GLY A 27 17.09 -16.89 -7.08
C GLY A 27 15.79 -16.10 -6.95
N LEU A 28 15.23 -15.99 -5.75
CA LEU A 28 14.21 -14.99 -5.47
C LEU A 28 14.92 -13.64 -5.33
N ARG A 29 15.38 -13.11 -6.47
CA ARG A 29 15.50 -11.67 -6.61
C ARG A 29 14.08 -11.13 -6.68
N SER A 30 13.41 -11.04 -5.54
CA SER A 30 12.27 -10.14 -5.37
C SER A 30 12.80 -8.71 -5.42
N SER A 31 13.27 -8.29 -6.59
CA SER A 31 13.52 -6.90 -6.94
C SER A 31 12.19 -6.26 -7.32
N THR A 32 11.18 -6.41 -6.47
CA THR A 32 10.14 -5.40 -6.38
C THR A 32 10.69 -4.37 -5.42
N SER A 33 11.48 -3.41 -5.91
CA SER A 33 11.77 -2.23 -5.11
C SER A 33 10.43 -1.52 -4.91
N LEU A 34 9.68 -1.94 -3.90
CA LEU A 34 8.69 -1.09 -3.26
C LEU A 34 9.49 0.16 -2.92
N ARG A 35 9.25 1.24 -3.65
CA ARG A 35 9.98 2.49 -3.43
C ARG A 35 9.66 2.90 -2.00
N ASP A 36 10.62 2.70 -1.10
CA ASP A 36 10.53 3.19 0.26
C ASP A 36 10.51 4.70 0.19
N LYS A 37 9.30 5.26 0.21
CA LYS A 37 9.05 6.70 0.14
C LYS A 37 8.17 7.06 1.31
N THR A 38 8.74 7.83 2.24
CA THR A 38 8.00 8.42 3.34
C THR A 38 7.46 9.78 2.91
N VAL A 39 6.20 10.05 3.25
CA VAL A 39 5.55 11.34 3.03
C VAL A 39 5.00 11.85 4.34
N LYS A 40 5.16 13.16 4.57
CA LYS A 40 4.59 13.87 5.71
C LYS A 40 3.18 14.34 5.34
N PHE A 41 2.19 13.69 5.93
CA PHE A 41 0.80 14.09 5.86
C PHE A 41 0.52 15.10 6.96
N MET A 42 -0.01 16.26 6.61
CA MET A 42 -0.27 17.35 7.55
C MET A 42 -1.74 17.72 7.57
N ARG A 43 -2.23 18.05 8.77
CA ARG A 43 -3.53 18.65 8.98
C ARG A 43 -3.45 19.65 10.14
N ARG A 44 -3.69 20.93 9.85
CA ARG A 44 -3.56 22.03 10.83
C ARG A 44 -2.17 22.00 11.49
N ASP A 45 -2.11 21.81 12.81
CA ASP A 45 -0.87 21.71 13.60
C ASP A 45 -0.30 20.28 13.63
N ASP A 46 -1.11 19.27 13.29
CA ASP A 46 -0.73 17.87 13.41
C ASP A 46 -0.10 17.34 12.12
N TYR A 47 0.80 16.38 12.28
CA TYR A 47 1.39 15.66 11.17
C TYR A 47 1.65 14.19 11.48
N ARG A 48 1.69 13.39 10.43
CA ARG A 48 2.02 11.96 10.44
C ARG A 48 2.95 11.65 9.30
N ILE A 49 3.98 10.85 9.56
CA ILE A 49 4.93 10.43 8.54
C ILE A 49 4.63 8.97 8.23
N LEU A 50 4.19 8.69 7.00
CA LEU A 50 3.83 7.35 6.58
C LEU A 50 4.67 6.93 5.38
N ASN A 51 5.04 5.64 5.33
CA ASN A 51 5.70 5.05 4.17
C ASN A 51 4.66 4.62 3.12
N LEU A 52 4.68 5.26 1.96
CA LEU A 52 3.82 4.94 0.82
C LEU A 52 4.05 3.53 0.27
N GLY A 53 5.23 2.94 0.47
CA GLY A 53 5.51 1.56 0.04
C GLY A 53 4.64 0.51 0.72
N ILE A 54 4.09 0.82 1.91
CA ILE A 54 3.21 -0.07 2.68
C ILE A 54 1.81 -0.10 2.08
N TYR A 55 1.35 1.05 1.58
CA TYR A 55 0.00 1.22 1.06
C TYR A 55 0.03 1.08 -0.47
N ARG A 56 -0.90 0.32 -1.05
CA ARG A 56 -0.92 0.14 -2.53
C ARG A 56 -2.03 0.92 -3.21
N LYS A 57 -2.94 1.51 -2.43
CA LYS A 57 -4.14 2.18 -2.91
C LYS A 57 -4.44 3.42 -2.06
N THR A 58 -4.94 4.46 -2.71
CA THR A 58 -5.42 5.71 -2.08
C THR A 58 -6.41 5.45 -0.94
N ALA A 59 -7.39 4.57 -1.16
CA ALA A 59 -8.42 4.27 -0.15
C ALA A 59 -7.86 3.62 1.12
N GLN A 60 -6.82 2.78 1.00
CA GLN A 60 -6.16 2.19 2.15
C GLN A 60 -5.37 3.24 2.94
N LEU A 61 -4.64 4.10 2.24
CA LEU A 61 -3.91 5.21 2.85
C LEU A 61 -4.86 6.16 3.57
N LEU A 62 -5.97 6.55 2.93
CA LEU A 62 -7.00 7.40 3.56
C LEU A 62 -7.61 6.75 4.78
N LYS A 63 -7.88 5.43 4.75
CA LYS A 63 -8.39 4.72 5.94
C LYS A 63 -7.43 4.85 7.12
N VAL A 64 -6.14 4.59 6.91
CA VAL A 64 -5.14 4.73 7.98
C VAL A 64 -5.03 6.18 8.45
N LEU A 65 -5.04 7.15 7.54
CA LEU A 65 -4.98 8.57 7.91
C LEU A 65 -6.21 9.01 8.70
N ARG A 66 -7.40 8.47 8.43
CA ARG A 66 -8.60 8.72 9.22
C ARG A 66 -8.45 8.20 10.65
N GLU A 67 -7.83 7.04 10.83
CA GLU A 67 -7.52 6.48 12.15
C GLU A 67 -6.45 7.32 12.86
N GLU A 68 -5.36 7.64 12.18
CA GLU A 68 -4.20 8.39 12.73
C GLU A 68 -4.51 9.84 13.13
N PHE A 69 -5.44 10.49 12.43
CA PHE A 69 -5.92 11.84 12.73
C PHE A 69 -7.25 11.86 13.48
N GLU A 70 -7.78 10.69 13.88
CA GLU A 70 -9.09 10.55 14.54
C GLU A 70 -10.21 11.31 13.81
N ASN A 71 -10.17 11.31 12.47
CA ASN A 71 -11.10 12.05 11.64
C ASN A 71 -11.53 11.25 10.40
N GLU A 72 -12.75 10.73 10.46
CA GLU A 72 -13.33 9.90 9.39
C GLU A 72 -13.69 10.66 8.12
N ARG A 73 -13.76 12.00 8.16
CA ARG A 73 -14.20 12.85 7.04
C ARG A 73 -13.09 13.18 6.04
N LEU A 74 -11.87 12.71 6.27
CA LEU A 74 -10.76 12.91 5.33
C LEU A 74 -11.04 12.24 3.99
N THR A 75 -11.04 13.02 2.93
CA THR A 75 -11.48 12.58 1.59
C THR A 75 -10.36 12.65 0.55
N TYR A 76 -9.51 13.69 0.59
CA TYR A 76 -8.53 13.90 -0.48
C TYR A 76 -7.19 14.50 0.01
N PHE A 77 -6.25 14.56 -0.93
CA PHE A 77 -4.89 15.04 -0.73
C PHE A 77 -4.65 16.33 -1.52
N LEU A 78 -4.01 17.32 -0.90
CA LEU A 78 -3.69 18.59 -1.54
C LEU A 78 -2.19 18.88 -1.42
N ASN A 79 -1.58 19.26 -2.54
CA ASN A 79 -0.23 19.81 -2.51
C ASN A 79 -0.27 21.28 -2.05
N PRO A 80 0.40 21.65 -0.94
CA PRO A 80 0.36 23.01 -0.41
C PRO A 80 1.06 24.07 -1.29
N GLU A 81 1.98 23.65 -2.17
CA GLU A 81 2.73 24.55 -3.05
C GLU A 81 1.93 24.89 -4.31
N THR A 82 1.41 23.86 -4.99
CA THR A 82 0.64 24.03 -6.23
C THR A 82 -0.82 24.36 -5.97
N LYS A 83 -1.31 24.13 -4.74
CA LYS A 83 -2.71 24.27 -4.33
C LYS A 83 -3.67 23.38 -5.11
N LYS A 84 -3.17 22.28 -5.66
CA LYS A 84 -3.95 21.32 -6.43
C LYS A 84 -4.13 20.02 -5.65
N GLU A 85 -5.27 19.38 -5.89
CA GLU A 85 -5.48 18.01 -5.47
C GLU A 85 -4.47 17.10 -6.16
N VAL A 86 -4.00 16.08 -5.45
CA VAL A 86 -2.97 15.16 -5.94
C VAL A 86 -3.43 13.72 -5.89
N CYS A 87 -3.13 13.00 -6.96
CA CYS A 87 -3.36 11.56 -7.08
C CYS A 87 -2.31 10.77 -6.29
N TYR A 88 -2.57 9.48 -6.10
CA TYR A 88 -1.69 8.59 -5.32
C TYR A 88 -0.26 8.51 -5.89
N GLU A 89 -0.15 8.45 -7.21
CA GLU A 89 1.11 8.38 -7.93
C GLU A 89 1.94 9.64 -7.74
N GLU A 90 1.30 10.80 -7.62
CA GLU A 90 1.95 12.09 -7.42
C GLU A 90 2.53 12.21 -6.01
N LEU A 91 1.96 11.52 -5.01
CA LEU A 91 2.48 11.51 -3.64
C LEU A 91 3.94 11.04 -3.57
N PHE A 92 4.38 10.18 -4.50
CA PHE A 92 5.77 9.70 -4.51
C PHE A 92 6.80 10.79 -4.84
N ASN A 93 6.35 11.88 -5.46
CA ASN A 93 7.20 13.02 -5.82
C ASN A 93 7.14 14.14 -4.77
N LEU A 94 6.31 14.00 -3.75
CA LEU A 94 6.07 15.02 -2.73
C LEU A 94 6.67 14.59 -1.40
N ASP A 95 7.14 15.57 -0.62
CA ASP A 95 7.62 15.33 0.74
C ASP A 95 6.54 15.67 1.77
N VAL A 96 5.71 16.68 1.48
CA VAL A 96 4.64 17.15 2.35
C VAL A 96 3.34 17.27 1.58
N VAL A 97 2.26 16.76 2.18
CA VAL A 97 0.92 16.76 1.59
C VAL A 97 -0.10 17.11 2.67
N LEU A 98 -1.08 17.93 2.31
CA LEU A 98 -2.22 18.23 3.18
C LEU A 98 -3.32 17.18 2.99
N VAL A 99 -3.91 16.73 4.09
CA VAL A 99 -5.06 15.81 4.06
C VAL A 99 -6.29 16.56 4.51
N LEU A 100 -7.29 16.65 3.64
CA LEU A 100 -8.43 17.54 3.79
C LEU A 100 -9.76 16.78 3.75
N GLU A 101 -10.78 17.40 4.32
CA GLU A 101 -12.18 17.02 4.10
C GLU A 101 -12.84 17.95 3.07
N ASP A 102 -13.95 17.52 2.47
CA ASP A 102 -14.67 18.31 1.44
C ASP A 102 -15.19 19.66 1.97
N ALA A 103 -15.42 19.76 3.28
CA ALA A 103 -15.87 20.99 3.94
C ALA A 103 -14.71 21.96 4.30
N ASP A 104 -13.45 21.53 4.17
CA ASP A 104 -12.31 22.37 4.53
C ASP A 104 -12.12 23.51 3.51
N VAL A 105 -11.89 24.72 4.01
CA VAL A 105 -11.50 25.85 3.17
C VAL A 105 -10.01 25.72 2.83
N VAL A 106 -9.73 25.34 1.58
CA VAL A 106 -8.37 25.07 1.06
C VAL A 106 -7.39 26.20 1.38
N GLU A 107 -7.80 27.45 1.13
CA GLU A 107 -6.96 28.64 1.35
C GLU A 107 -6.56 28.81 2.82
N TYR A 108 -7.51 28.52 3.72
CA TYR A 108 -7.27 28.56 5.16
C TYR A 108 -6.26 27.49 5.58
N MET A 109 -6.38 26.27 5.05
CA MET A 109 -5.46 25.17 5.37
C MET A 109 -4.05 25.42 4.84
N ILE A 110 -3.90 25.98 3.64
CA ILE A 110 -2.60 26.37 3.09
C ILE A 110 -1.99 27.51 3.93
N HIS A 111 -2.78 28.50 4.33
CA HIS A 111 -2.30 29.59 5.18
C HIS A 111 -1.77 29.03 6.52
N TYR A 112 -2.49 28.07 7.10
CA TYR A 112 -2.08 27.41 8.33
C TYR A 112 -0.78 26.61 8.18
N TYR A 113 -0.65 25.87 7.07
CA TYR A 113 0.58 25.19 6.71
C TYR A 113 1.77 26.16 6.64
N LYS A 114 1.62 27.26 5.88
CA LYS A 114 2.69 28.29 5.75
C LYS A 114 3.05 28.90 7.10
N LYS A 115 2.08 29.18 7.95
CA LYS A 115 2.32 29.69 9.31
C LYS A 115 3.10 28.69 10.16
N SER A 116 2.77 27.40 10.06
CA SER A 116 3.41 26.33 10.83
C SER A 116 4.85 26.09 10.38
N THR A 117 5.12 26.11 9.07
CA THR A 117 6.49 26.02 8.56
C THR A 117 7.32 27.26 8.87
N SER A 118 6.72 28.45 8.86
CA SER A 118 7.40 29.70 9.22
C SER A 118 7.80 29.76 10.70
N LYS A 119 7.06 29.08 11.57
CA LYS A 119 7.36 28.96 13.01
C LYS A 119 8.36 27.84 13.33
N GLY A 120 8.49 26.85 12.43
CA GLY A 120 9.38 25.69 12.58
C GLY A 120 10.71 25.81 11.83
N ALA A 121 11.08 27.01 11.36
CA ALA A 121 12.42 27.29 10.86
C ALA A 121 13.39 27.46 12.05
N LEU A 122 13.76 26.33 12.66
CA LEU A 122 14.91 26.15 13.53
C LEU A 122 15.69 24.93 13.06
#